data_AF-A0A559LZY1-F1
#
_entry.id   AF-A0A559LZY1-F1
#
_cell.length_a   1.000
_cell.length_b   1.000
_cell.length_c   1.000
_cell.angle_alpha   90.00
_cell.angle_beta   90.00
_cell.angle_gamma   90.00
#
_symmetry.space_group_name_H-M   'P 1'
#
loop_
_entity.id
_entity.type
_entity.pdbx_description
1 polymer ?
#
loop_
_entity_poly.entity_id
_entity_poly.type
_entity_poly.pdbx_seq_one_letter_code
_entity_poly.pdbx_strand_id
1 'polypeptide(L)'
;MITHLYSDLPLSFLELNSPPSPTFQTRLILSSMNMGSNNGGARQSSSHPATTVAEALEIARDSEDGTQDPTVGNLLETAIAEIWARIQARPTSYVMNREEFAVFNYFQHRFEGVQVASSARKRYWDSLETTNDKDHQLQPQRRFDMESGEDHELLDSVKNGHLNKDELFLGRSDGTGFEPRRTFKMIWDRPLLLSFATCCIGLLWIFSDCVVASHGDQHEITSASLDLARNAARTPAATPSSAVLECFQVYQPVLFPSGAVDETVTSDGSENTTTIAPTTPATSCEVLLMEHSFGFSYGIPFVGDYTPPNCNFNRVVMNFTVTSQGRQFDRLALMYFGDTEVWRTSTAEPTVNGIRWEYIKDMTEYMYFWNSTQKLIFDLGNLIDSTYTAPFNTTLTATFFTAQETVNPASLIIPISARKGNASAASVFELPSDNATNTVSFPRNVNRAIFSVSACGQADEEFWWSNVLESNIDTFVPVAGTLYGYSPFREVQVLIDGQLAGVQWPFPVIFTGGVVPGLWRPIVGIDAFDLREHEIDITPWLSVLCDGNEHTFEIRVAGVLDDGENSGTLTETVGSSWYVTGKIFLWQ
;
A
#
# COMPACT_ATOMS: atom_id res chain seq x y z
N MET A 1 1.20 35.71 53.82
CA MET A 1 1.75 36.90 53.12
C MET A 1 2.73 36.34 52.09
N ILE A 2 2.52 36.43 50.77
CA ILE A 2 1.61 37.22 49.91
C ILE A 2 1.19 36.27 48.76
N THR A 3 -0.05 35.78 48.62
CA THR A 3 -1.25 36.35 47.92
C THR A 3 -1.04 36.90 46.50
N HIS A 4 -1.62 36.17 45.52
CA HIS A 4 -2.18 36.59 44.21
C HIS A 4 -1.42 37.56 43.29
N LEU A 5 -1.23 37.15 42.02
CA LEU A 5 -1.96 37.68 40.84
C LEU A 5 -1.45 37.02 39.54
N TYR A 6 -2.33 36.36 38.79
CA TYR A 6 -2.15 36.03 37.37
C TYR A 6 -3.52 36.23 36.70
N SER A 7 -3.60 37.21 35.79
CA SER A 7 -4.76 37.48 34.95
C SER A 7 -4.32 38.37 33.77
N ASP A 8 -4.68 37.93 32.57
CA ASP A 8 -4.86 38.73 31.34
C ASP A 8 -3.67 39.53 30.78
N LEU A 9 -2.95 38.92 29.82
CA LEU A 9 -2.47 39.61 28.61
C LEU A 9 -2.55 38.66 27.40
N PRO A 10 -2.93 39.16 26.20
CA PRO A 10 -3.20 38.32 25.03
C PRO A 10 -1.92 37.96 24.26
N LEU A 11 -1.85 36.73 23.75
CA LEU A 11 -0.82 36.29 22.80
C LEU A 11 -1.20 36.74 21.38
N SER A 12 -0.64 37.89 20.95
CA SER A 12 -0.62 38.27 19.54
C SER A 12 0.40 37.43 18.78
N PHE A 13 -0.04 36.58 17.87
CA PHE A 13 0.86 35.95 16.90
C PHE A 13 1.38 37.00 15.91
N LEU A 14 2.69 37.01 15.68
CA LEU A 14 3.32 37.79 14.62
C LEU A 14 3.06 37.10 13.27
N GLU A 15 2.33 37.76 12.38
CA GLU A 15 2.18 37.33 10.99
C GLU A 15 3.55 37.38 10.27
N LEU A 16 4.12 36.21 10.00
CA LEU A 16 5.11 36.05 8.94
C LEU A 16 4.35 36.03 7.61
N ASN A 17 4.44 37.12 6.86
CA ASN A 17 3.87 37.25 5.52
C ASN A 17 4.54 36.26 4.55
N SER A 18 3.93 35.10 4.35
CA SER A 18 4.24 34.20 3.23
C SER A 18 3.80 34.82 1.90
N PRO A 19 4.58 34.69 0.81
CA PRO A 19 4.12 35.08 -0.51
C PRO A 19 2.95 34.17 -0.96
N PRO A 20 2.03 34.67 -1.81
CA PRO A 20 0.85 33.92 -2.20
C PRO A 20 1.21 32.67 -3.02
N SER A 21 0.67 31.52 -2.61
CA SER A 21 0.77 30.26 -3.35
C SER A 21 0.06 30.38 -4.71
N PRO A 22 0.63 29.85 -5.81
CA PRO A 22 -0.06 29.80 -7.08
C PRO A 22 -1.26 28.83 -6.99
N THR A 23 -2.46 29.35 -7.23
CA THR A 23 -3.69 28.54 -7.32
C THR A 23 -3.66 27.65 -8.56
N PHE A 24 -3.21 26.41 -8.41
CA PHE A 24 -3.45 25.37 -9.41
C PHE A 24 -4.94 24.99 -9.43
N GLN A 25 -5.62 25.24 -10.55
CA GLN A 25 -6.88 24.56 -10.83
C GLN A 25 -6.60 23.11 -11.20
N THR A 26 -6.45 22.26 -10.18
CA THR A 26 -6.45 20.81 -10.36
C THR A 26 -7.85 20.38 -10.79
N ARG A 27 -8.06 20.20 -12.10
CA ARG A 27 -9.13 19.31 -12.56
C ARG A 27 -8.79 17.92 -12.06
N LEU A 28 -9.47 17.47 -10.99
CA LEU A 28 -9.53 16.04 -10.69
C LEU A 28 -10.16 15.34 -11.90
N ILE A 29 -9.32 14.62 -12.64
CA ILE A 29 -9.78 13.46 -13.38
C ILE A 29 -9.74 12.35 -12.35
N LEU A 30 -10.91 11.97 -11.80
CA LEU A 30 -11.00 10.69 -11.12
C LEU A 30 -10.68 9.63 -12.17
N SER A 31 -9.51 8.99 -12.04
CA SER A 31 -9.36 7.63 -12.53
C SER A 31 -10.41 6.79 -11.79
N SER A 32 -11.09 5.91 -12.51
CA SER A 32 -12.05 4.99 -11.92
C SER A 32 -11.31 3.95 -11.07
N MET A 33 -10.99 4.32 -9.83
CA MET A 33 -10.54 3.38 -8.80
C MET A 33 -11.63 2.35 -8.60
N ASN A 34 -11.41 1.14 -9.11
CA ASN A 34 -12.36 0.04 -9.01
C ASN A 34 -12.26 -0.57 -7.59
N MET A 35 -12.84 0.12 -6.60
CA MET A 35 -12.94 -0.30 -5.20
C MET A 35 -13.81 -1.56 -5.10
N GLY A 36 -13.21 -2.71 -5.39
CA GLY A 36 -13.92 -3.97 -5.53
C GLY A 36 -13.73 -4.88 -4.32
N SER A 37 -14.55 -4.70 -3.27
CA SER A 37 -14.69 -5.55 -2.07
C SER A 37 -14.29 -7.02 -2.29
N ASN A 38 -13.41 -7.53 -1.44
CA ASN A 38 -12.71 -8.81 -1.62
C ASN A 38 -13.51 -10.00 -1.06
N ASN A 39 -14.69 -10.25 -1.63
CA ASN A 39 -15.54 -11.38 -1.25
C ASN A 39 -15.20 -12.63 -2.08
N GLY A 40 -14.98 -13.77 -1.43
CA GLY A 40 -14.36 -14.99 -1.97
C GLY A 40 -15.17 -15.81 -2.98
N GLY A 41 -15.79 -15.16 -3.96
CA GLY A 41 -16.36 -15.78 -5.16
C GLY A 41 -15.48 -15.47 -6.38
N ALA A 42 -15.22 -16.47 -7.22
CA ALA A 42 -14.40 -16.29 -8.42
C ALA A 42 -14.98 -15.20 -9.34
N ARG A 43 -14.35 -14.01 -9.34
CA ARG A 43 -14.61 -12.97 -10.34
C ARG A 43 -14.18 -13.52 -11.70
N GLN A 44 -15.15 -13.86 -12.55
CA GLN A 44 -14.90 -13.79 -13.99
C GLN A 44 -14.52 -12.34 -14.29
N SER A 45 -13.29 -12.11 -14.77
CA SER A 45 -12.96 -10.80 -15.31
C SER A 45 -13.88 -10.54 -16.50
N SER A 46 -14.59 -9.42 -16.46
CA SER A 46 -15.31 -8.92 -17.63
C SER A 46 -14.29 -8.36 -18.61
N SER A 47 -13.58 -9.26 -19.30
CA SER A 47 -12.52 -8.96 -20.26
C SER A 47 -13.08 -8.17 -21.45
N HIS A 48 -13.21 -6.86 -21.27
CA HIS A 48 -13.39 -5.92 -22.36
C HIS A 48 -12.00 -5.77 -22.99
N PRO A 49 -11.79 -6.21 -24.26
CA PRO A 49 -10.51 -6.02 -24.92
C PRO A 49 -10.27 -4.52 -25.06
N ALA A 50 -9.03 -4.07 -24.80
CA ALA A 50 -8.66 -2.67 -24.93
C ALA A 50 -9.03 -2.14 -26.33
N THR A 51 -9.81 -1.07 -26.40
CA THR A 51 -10.28 -0.48 -27.66
C THR A 51 -9.49 0.77 -28.06
N THR A 52 -8.81 1.39 -27.09
CA THR A 52 -8.01 2.60 -27.28
C THR A 52 -6.57 2.42 -26.78
N VAL A 53 -5.66 3.28 -27.27
CA VAL A 53 -4.27 3.34 -26.80
C VAL A 53 -4.19 3.75 -25.33
N ALA A 54 -5.12 4.57 -24.84
CA ALA A 54 -5.19 4.97 -23.43
C ALA A 54 -5.59 3.80 -22.53
N GLU A 55 -6.66 3.06 -22.87
CA GLU A 55 -7.06 1.85 -22.14
C GLU A 55 -5.95 0.80 -22.13
N ALA A 56 -5.32 0.57 -23.28
CA ALA A 56 -4.18 -0.34 -23.40
C ALA A 56 -3.01 0.11 -22.50
N LEU A 57 -2.74 1.40 -22.41
CA LEU A 57 -1.65 1.95 -21.60
C LEU A 57 -1.91 1.81 -20.11
N GLU A 58 -3.14 2.02 -19.63
CA GLU A 58 -3.45 1.81 -18.21
C GLU A 58 -3.42 0.31 -17.86
N ILE A 59 -4.00 -0.59 -18.68
CA ILE A 59 -3.91 -2.05 -18.48
C ILE A 59 -2.45 -2.53 -18.39
N ALA A 60 -1.57 -1.97 -19.22
CA ALA A 60 -0.14 -2.27 -19.26
C ALA A 60 0.70 -1.61 -18.14
N ARG A 61 0.13 -0.68 -17.37
CA ARG A 61 0.73 -0.10 -16.15
C ARG A 61 0.25 -0.81 -14.89
N ASP A 62 -1.02 -1.20 -14.87
CA ASP A 62 -1.67 -1.81 -13.72
C ASP A 62 -1.28 -3.29 -13.56
N SER A 63 -0.74 -3.94 -14.60
CA SER A 63 -0.27 -5.32 -14.51
C SER A 63 0.80 -5.71 -15.54
N GLU A 64 1.79 -6.50 -15.13
CA GLU A 64 2.72 -7.16 -16.06
C GLU A 64 1.98 -8.10 -17.03
N ASP A 65 0.96 -8.82 -16.55
CA ASP A 65 0.13 -9.71 -17.38
C ASP A 65 -0.67 -8.95 -18.45
N GLY A 66 -1.05 -7.69 -18.18
CA GLY A 66 -1.66 -6.80 -19.17
C GLY A 66 -0.75 -6.50 -20.36
N THR A 67 0.57 -6.56 -20.17
CA THR A 67 1.56 -6.46 -21.26
C THR A 67 1.64 -7.73 -22.11
N GLN A 68 1.18 -8.87 -21.58
CA GLN A 68 1.12 -10.15 -22.30
C GLN A 68 -0.17 -10.32 -23.13
N ASP A 69 -1.18 -9.45 -22.95
CA ASP A 69 -2.35 -9.43 -23.84
C ASP A 69 -1.92 -8.98 -25.26
N PRO A 70 -2.08 -9.81 -26.30
CA PRO A 70 -1.64 -9.47 -27.65
C PRO A 70 -2.33 -8.23 -28.23
N THR A 71 -3.54 -7.89 -27.77
CA THR A 71 -4.30 -6.71 -28.20
C THR A 71 -3.67 -5.45 -27.63
N VAL A 72 -3.40 -5.46 -26.32
CA VAL A 72 -2.74 -4.36 -25.59
C VAL A 72 -1.34 -4.12 -26.15
N GLY A 73 -0.55 -5.19 -26.30
CA GLY A 73 0.79 -5.13 -26.89
C GLY A 73 0.78 -4.53 -28.30
N ASN A 74 -0.09 -5.01 -29.20
CA ASN A 74 -0.17 -4.50 -30.58
C ASN A 74 -0.59 -3.02 -30.66
N LEU A 75 -1.53 -2.57 -29.80
CA LEU A 75 -1.93 -1.16 -29.74
C LEU A 75 -0.76 -0.26 -29.31
N LEU A 76 -0.05 -0.67 -28.25
CA LEU A 76 1.08 0.09 -27.71
C LEU A 76 2.30 0.09 -28.63
N GLU A 77 2.63 -1.04 -29.28
CA GLU A 77 3.70 -1.14 -30.27
C GLU A 77 3.42 -0.28 -31.52
N THR A 78 2.17 -0.23 -31.98
CA THR A 78 1.76 0.63 -33.09
C THR A 78 1.91 2.10 -32.69
N ALA A 79 1.39 2.49 -31.53
CA ALA A 79 1.46 3.85 -31.04
C ALA A 79 2.91 4.34 -30.86
N ILE A 80 3.79 3.54 -30.24
CA ILE A 80 5.20 3.94 -30.04
C ILE A 80 5.96 4.07 -31.35
N ALA A 81 5.69 3.20 -32.34
CA ALA A 81 6.29 3.30 -33.67
C ALA A 81 5.88 4.60 -34.39
N GLU A 82 4.60 4.97 -34.33
CA GLU A 82 4.10 6.23 -34.93
C GLU A 82 4.62 7.48 -34.23
N ILE A 83 4.72 7.47 -32.90
CA ILE A 83 5.28 8.57 -32.11
C ILE A 83 6.77 8.72 -32.45
N TRP A 84 7.52 7.62 -32.49
CA TRP A 84 8.94 7.64 -32.82
C TRP A 84 9.20 8.11 -34.25
N ALA A 85 8.40 7.67 -35.23
CA ALA A 85 8.47 8.17 -36.61
C ALA A 85 8.23 9.69 -36.68
N ARG A 86 7.28 10.22 -35.90
CA ARG A 86 7.00 11.66 -35.82
C ARG A 86 8.12 12.47 -35.15
N ILE A 87 8.78 11.89 -34.14
CA ILE A 87 10.00 12.45 -33.53
C ILE A 87 11.15 12.46 -34.56
N GLN A 88 11.40 11.34 -35.25
CA GLN A 88 12.47 11.23 -36.25
C GLN A 88 12.27 12.17 -37.46
N ALA A 89 11.03 12.37 -37.90
CA ALA A 89 10.71 13.31 -38.98
C ALA A 89 10.95 14.79 -38.59
N ARG A 90 10.92 15.11 -37.29
CA ARG A 90 11.06 16.47 -36.74
C ARG A 90 11.93 16.46 -35.47
N PRO A 91 13.22 16.10 -35.57
CA PRO A 91 14.04 15.72 -34.42
C PRO A 91 14.34 16.88 -33.46
N THR A 92 14.23 18.13 -33.93
CA THR A 92 14.45 19.36 -33.17
C THR A 92 13.17 20.12 -32.84
N SER A 93 12.03 19.79 -33.46
CA SER A 93 10.80 20.61 -33.40
C SER A 93 9.52 19.86 -33.08
N TYR A 94 9.53 18.51 -33.03
CA TYR A 94 8.36 17.76 -32.56
C TYR A 94 8.16 17.94 -31.06
N VAL A 95 6.94 18.29 -30.68
CA VAL A 95 6.42 18.28 -29.31
C VAL A 95 5.31 17.24 -29.26
N MET A 96 5.43 16.27 -28.36
CA MET A 96 4.40 15.26 -28.11
C MET A 96 3.19 15.90 -27.44
N ASN A 97 1.98 15.35 -27.65
CA ASN A 97 0.85 15.64 -26.77
C ASN A 97 0.93 14.79 -25.47
N ARG A 98 -0.01 14.97 -24.53
CA ARG A 98 -0.02 14.26 -23.24
C ARG A 98 -0.12 12.73 -23.39
N GLU A 99 -0.94 12.22 -24.29
CA GLU A 99 -1.13 10.79 -24.54
C GLU A 99 0.09 10.18 -25.23
N GLU A 100 0.63 10.89 -26.24
CA GLU A 100 1.86 10.49 -26.92
C GLU A 100 3.05 10.47 -25.96
N PHE A 101 3.19 11.46 -25.09
CA PHE A 101 4.21 11.47 -24.07
C PHE A 101 4.01 10.32 -23.07
N ALA A 102 2.78 10.02 -22.68
CA ALA A 102 2.46 8.92 -21.77
C ALA A 102 2.91 7.54 -22.33
N VAL A 103 2.66 7.28 -23.61
CA VAL A 103 3.15 6.08 -24.32
C VAL A 103 4.67 6.11 -24.51
N PHE A 104 5.23 7.26 -24.91
CA PHE A 104 6.68 7.41 -25.13
C PHE A 104 7.49 7.25 -23.84
N ASN A 105 6.93 7.68 -22.71
CA ASN A 105 7.55 7.55 -21.40
C ASN A 105 7.44 6.11 -20.84
N TYR A 106 6.34 5.40 -21.14
CA TYR A 106 6.23 3.97 -20.81
C TYR A 106 7.35 3.14 -21.46
N PHE A 107 7.64 3.38 -22.74
CA PHE A 107 8.75 2.74 -23.45
C PHE A 107 10.11 3.43 -23.29
N GLN A 108 10.33 4.27 -22.26
CA GLN A 108 11.55 5.08 -22.12
C GLN A 108 12.85 4.26 -22.15
N HIS A 109 12.83 3.04 -21.61
CA HIS A 109 13.96 2.09 -21.60
C HIS A 109 14.50 1.78 -23.01
N ARG A 110 13.64 1.77 -24.03
CA ARG A 110 14.02 1.53 -25.44
C ARG A 110 14.83 2.67 -26.06
N PHE A 111 14.90 3.81 -25.38
CA PHE A 111 15.51 5.05 -25.87
C PHE A 111 16.60 5.59 -24.93
N GLU A 112 17.17 4.74 -24.08
CA GLU A 112 18.34 5.08 -23.27
C GLU A 112 19.55 5.43 -24.14
N GLY A 113 20.32 6.44 -23.73
CA GLY A 113 21.42 7.00 -24.53
C GLY A 113 21.00 7.76 -25.81
N VAL A 114 19.75 7.63 -26.28
CA VAL A 114 19.29 8.23 -27.54
C VAL A 114 19.00 9.72 -27.36
N GLN A 115 19.97 10.56 -27.76
CA GLN A 115 19.91 12.03 -27.59
C GLN A 115 18.69 12.71 -28.23
N VAL A 116 18.15 12.15 -29.31
CA VAL A 116 16.93 12.67 -29.96
C VAL A 116 15.70 12.42 -29.09
N ALA A 117 15.65 11.30 -28.37
CA ALA A 117 14.54 10.94 -27.48
C ALA A 117 14.59 11.74 -26.16
N SER A 118 15.78 11.92 -25.56
CA SER A 118 15.94 12.81 -24.40
C SER A 118 15.57 14.25 -24.75
N SER A 119 15.99 14.74 -25.92
CA SER A 119 15.60 16.05 -26.45
C SER A 119 14.09 16.17 -26.70
N ALA A 120 13.43 15.10 -27.18
CA ALA A 120 11.99 15.08 -27.37
C ALA A 120 11.21 15.12 -26.04
N ARG A 121 11.68 14.37 -25.02
CA ARG A 121 11.13 14.46 -23.64
C ARG A 121 11.32 15.87 -23.06
N LYS A 122 12.50 16.48 -23.23
CA LYS A 122 12.75 17.86 -22.78
C LYS A 122 11.77 18.84 -23.43
N ARG A 123 11.59 18.79 -24.76
CA ARG A 123 10.66 19.68 -25.48
C ARG A 123 9.20 19.54 -25.04
N TYR A 124 8.77 18.37 -24.60
CA TYR A 124 7.44 18.20 -24.00
C TYR A 124 7.32 19.04 -22.72
N TRP A 125 8.26 18.89 -21.77
CA TRP A 125 8.25 19.68 -20.53
C TRP A 125 8.41 21.19 -20.77
N ASP A 126 9.34 21.60 -21.64
CA ASP A 126 9.53 23.01 -22.04
C ASP A 126 8.24 23.63 -22.63
N SER A 127 7.42 22.82 -23.32
CA SER A 127 6.15 23.28 -23.90
C SER A 127 5.06 23.56 -22.86
N LEU A 128 5.13 22.90 -21.69
CA LEU A 128 4.21 23.11 -20.57
C LEU A 128 4.59 24.37 -19.77
N GLU A 129 5.88 24.61 -19.57
CA GLU A 129 6.39 25.84 -18.93
C GLU A 129 6.00 27.09 -19.76
N THR A 130 6.17 27.02 -21.08
CA THR A 130 5.85 28.14 -21.99
C THR A 130 4.35 28.37 -22.22
N THR A 131 3.47 27.44 -21.79
CA THR A 131 2.02 27.70 -21.72
C THR A 131 1.62 28.45 -20.44
N ASN A 132 2.23 28.15 -19.29
CA ASN A 132 1.91 28.82 -18.03
C ASN A 132 2.25 30.32 -18.03
N ASP A 133 3.28 30.72 -18.80
CA ASP A 133 3.72 32.12 -18.90
C ASP A 133 2.74 33.01 -19.73
N LYS A 134 1.83 32.39 -20.50
CA LYS A 134 0.86 33.13 -21.34
C LYS A 134 -0.41 33.55 -20.60
N ASP A 135 -0.82 32.82 -19.56
CA ASP A 135 -1.95 33.23 -18.71
C ASP A 135 -1.59 34.44 -17.82
N HIS A 136 -0.30 34.76 -17.66
CA HIS A 136 0.16 35.91 -16.88
C HIS A 136 0.20 37.25 -17.64
N GLN A 137 -0.14 37.31 -18.94
CA GLN A 137 -0.15 38.57 -19.73
C GLN A 137 -1.55 39.10 -20.10
N LEU A 138 -2.60 38.72 -19.37
CA LEU A 138 -3.93 39.36 -19.47
C LEU A 138 -4.38 40.01 -18.15
N GLN A 139 -3.97 41.26 -17.95
CA GLN A 139 -4.53 42.20 -16.97
C GLN A 139 -4.48 43.64 -17.53
N PRO A 140 -5.27 44.61 -17.02
CA PRO A 140 -6.54 44.52 -16.29
C PRO A 140 -7.59 45.55 -16.79
N GLN A 141 -8.80 45.13 -17.19
CA GLN A 141 -9.89 46.12 -17.40
C GLN A 141 -11.32 45.53 -17.39
N ARG A 142 -11.96 45.53 -16.20
CA ARG A 142 -13.12 46.40 -15.98
C ARG A 142 -13.48 46.54 -14.51
N ARG A 143 -13.60 47.81 -14.11
CA ARG A 143 -14.15 48.29 -12.84
C ARG A 143 -15.66 48.01 -12.81
N PHE A 144 -16.19 47.71 -11.63
CA PHE A 144 -17.63 47.77 -11.37
C PHE A 144 -18.08 49.22 -11.50
N ASP A 145 -18.96 49.51 -12.47
CA ASP A 145 -19.80 50.70 -12.49
C ASP A 145 -21.25 50.23 -12.76
N MET A 146 -22.19 50.83 -12.03
CA MET A 146 -23.58 50.38 -11.88
C MET A 146 -24.50 51.53 -12.27
N GLU A 147 -25.31 51.40 -13.33
CA GLU A 147 -26.48 52.29 -13.54
C GLU A 147 -27.55 51.78 -14.54
N SER A 148 -28.78 51.66 -14.02
CA SER A 148 -30.12 52.04 -14.57
C SER A 148 -30.64 51.64 -15.98
N GLY A 149 -31.93 51.25 -16.00
CA GLY A 149 -32.85 51.17 -17.17
C GLY A 149 -33.32 49.72 -17.44
N GLU A 150 -34.49 49.24 -16.99
CA GLU A 150 -35.86 49.53 -17.50
C GLU A 150 -35.94 49.36 -19.04
N ASP A 151 -36.76 48.45 -19.59
CA ASP A 151 -38.24 48.47 -19.53
C ASP A 151 -38.97 47.17 -19.12
N HIS A 152 -40.25 47.33 -18.74
CA HIS A 152 -41.24 46.31 -18.38
C HIS A 152 -42.14 45.87 -19.56
N GLU A 153 -42.66 44.64 -19.53
CA GLU A 153 -44.11 44.32 -19.54
C GLU A 153 -44.29 42.82 -19.18
N LEU A 154 -44.71 42.39 -17.96
CA LEU A 154 -46.02 42.45 -17.29
C LEU A 154 -47.12 41.56 -17.89
N LEU A 155 -47.44 40.46 -17.19
CA LEU A 155 -48.83 40.03 -16.92
C LEU A 155 -48.86 39.20 -15.63
N ASP A 156 -49.92 39.33 -14.84
CA ASP A 156 -49.93 39.11 -13.38
C ASP A 156 -51.20 38.36 -12.89
N SER A 157 -51.17 37.89 -11.63
CA SER A 157 -52.28 37.28 -10.85
C SER A 157 -52.62 35.80 -11.21
N VAL A 158 -53.01 34.91 -10.27
CA VAL A 158 -54.03 35.06 -9.19
C VAL A 158 -53.79 34.14 -7.94
N LYS A 159 -53.67 34.78 -6.77
CA LYS A 159 -54.24 34.49 -5.39
C LYS A 159 -54.16 33.13 -4.64
N ASN A 160 -53.60 33.24 -3.42
CA ASN A 160 -54.12 32.94 -2.05
C ASN A 160 -54.61 31.54 -1.54
N GLY A 161 -54.20 31.21 -0.30
CA GLY A 161 -54.82 30.27 0.66
C GLY A 161 -53.78 29.38 1.37
N HIS A 162 -53.32 29.51 2.63
CA HIS A 162 -53.85 29.89 3.96
C HIS A 162 -54.34 28.69 4.84
N LEU A 163 -53.52 28.37 5.87
CA LEU A 163 -53.78 27.73 7.19
C LEU A 163 -54.02 26.21 7.39
N ASN A 164 -53.36 25.73 8.48
CA ASN A 164 -53.74 24.67 9.44
C ASN A 164 -53.78 23.19 8.97
N LYS A 165 -53.66 22.16 9.83
CA LYS A 165 -53.05 21.86 11.14
C LYS A 165 -53.64 20.51 11.60
N ASP A 166 -52.83 19.66 12.23
CA ASP A 166 -53.12 18.68 13.29
C ASP A 166 -54.41 17.80 13.26
N GLU A 167 -54.23 16.47 13.07
CA GLU A 167 -54.86 15.31 13.77
C GLU A 167 -54.35 14.03 13.04
N LEU A 168 -53.58 13.08 13.60
CA LEU A 168 -53.71 12.27 14.82
C LEU A 168 -55.03 11.46 14.87
N PHE A 169 -54.97 10.12 14.70
CA PHE A 169 -55.50 9.13 15.67
C PHE A 169 -55.29 7.65 15.25
N LEU A 170 -54.56 6.92 16.12
CA LEU A 170 -54.62 5.49 16.47
C LEU A 170 -55.24 4.42 15.53
N GLY A 171 -54.45 3.36 15.26
CA GLY A 171 -54.63 2.12 16.04
C GLY A 171 -54.62 0.75 15.33
N ARG A 172 -53.73 -0.14 15.84
CA ARG A 172 -53.92 -1.61 16.04
C ARG A 172 -53.79 -2.55 14.81
N SER A 173 -53.35 -3.81 14.91
CA SER A 173 -52.27 -4.49 15.67
C SER A 173 -52.01 -5.87 15.04
N ASP A 174 -50.85 -6.48 15.33
CA ASP A 174 -50.51 -7.90 15.11
C ASP A 174 -50.38 -8.38 13.64
N GLY A 175 -49.45 -9.26 13.28
CA GLY A 175 -48.40 -9.94 14.04
C GLY A 175 -47.76 -11.07 13.22
N THR A 176 -46.72 -11.71 13.78
CA THR A 176 -45.85 -12.74 13.15
C THR A 176 -44.90 -12.20 12.06
N GLY A 177 -43.61 -12.54 12.00
CA GLY A 177 -42.80 -13.42 12.86
C GLY A 177 -42.08 -14.49 12.04
N PHE A 178 -40.81 -14.28 11.70
CA PHE A 178 -39.99 -15.28 11.00
C PHE A 178 -38.52 -15.18 11.41
N GLU A 179 -37.97 -16.28 11.95
CA GLU A 179 -36.54 -16.45 12.21
C GLU A 179 -35.92 -17.44 11.17
N PRO A 180 -34.59 -17.42 10.98
CA PRO A 180 -33.96 -18.05 9.83
C PRO A 180 -33.48 -19.49 10.10
N ARG A 181 -33.39 -20.29 9.03
CA ARG A 181 -32.39 -21.37 8.85
C ARG A 181 -32.55 -22.05 7.50
N ARG A 182 -31.44 -22.21 6.77
CA ARG A 182 -31.07 -23.51 6.17
C ARG A 182 -29.60 -23.55 5.75
N THR A 183 -28.83 -24.30 6.54
CA THR A 183 -27.59 -24.92 6.09
C THR A 183 -27.91 -25.96 5.00
N PHE A 184 -26.98 -26.18 4.07
CA PHE A 184 -27.02 -27.35 3.19
C PHE A 184 -25.70 -28.11 3.24
N LYS A 185 -25.79 -29.45 3.18
CA LYS A 185 -24.72 -30.38 3.52
C LYS A 185 -24.36 -31.21 2.29
N MET A 186 -23.05 -31.38 2.02
CA MET A 186 -22.56 -32.25 0.97
C MET A 186 -22.99 -33.71 1.19
N ILE A 187 -23.39 -34.38 0.10
CA ILE A 187 -23.41 -35.84 -0.03
C ILE A 187 -22.86 -36.19 -1.42
N TRP A 188 -21.89 -37.09 -1.46
CA TRP A 188 -21.39 -37.74 -2.67
C TRP A 188 -22.27 -38.94 -3.01
N ASP A 189 -22.46 -39.24 -4.31
CA ASP A 189 -22.42 -40.62 -4.80
C ASP A 189 -22.27 -40.70 -6.35
N ARG A 190 -21.62 -41.77 -6.79
CA ARG A 190 -21.33 -42.25 -8.17
C ARG A 190 -21.35 -43.80 -8.08
N PRO A 191 -21.24 -44.60 -9.17
CA PRO A 191 -21.21 -44.31 -10.62
C PRO A 191 -22.17 -45.21 -11.45
N LEU A 192 -22.17 -45.08 -12.79
CA LEU A 192 -22.01 -46.21 -13.73
C LEU A 192 -21.73 -45.75 -15.18
N LEU A 193 -21.37 -46.70 -16.06
CA LEU A 193 -20.52 -46.55 -17.25
C LEU A 193 -21.21 -46.90 -18.59
N LEU A 194 -20.50 -46.60 -19.70
CA LEU A 194 -20.68 -47.08 -21.10
C LEU A 194 -21.87 -46.43 -21.86
N SER A 195 -21.83 -46.10 -23.16
CA SER A 195 -20.81 -46.19 -24.25
C SER A 195 -21.25 -45.21 -25.39
N PHE A 196 -20.61 -44.98 -26.54
CA PHE A 196 -19.54 -45.65 -27.34
C PHE A 196 -18.71 -44.59 -28.12
N ALA A 197 -17.68 -45.01 -28.85
CA ALA A 197 -16.98 -44.24 -29.90
C ALA A 197 -17.40 -44.77 -31.31
N THR A 198 -17.28 -44.05 -32.43
CA THR A 198 -16.03 -43.81 -33.20
C THR A 198 -16.34 -43.15 -34.58
N CYS A 199 -15.28 -42.71 -35.29
CA CYS A 199 -15.15 -42.63 -36.76
C CYS A 199 -15.72 -41.38 -37.46
N CYS A 200 -15.08 -40.78 -38.49
CA CYS A 200 -13.72 -40.98 -39.03
C CYS A 200 -13.19 -39.72 -39.76
N ILE A 201 -11.88 -39.71 -40.03
CA ILE A 201 -11.11 -38.63 -40.67
C ILE A 201 -11.25 -38.66 -42.20
N GLY A 202 -11.27 -37.47 -42.82
CA GLY A 202 -10.66 -37.26 -44.13
C GLY A 202 -11.51 -36.54 -45.18
N LEU A 203 -11.08 -35.36 -45.59
CA LEU A 203 -10.54 -35.12 -46.95
C LEU A 203 -9.92 -33.70 -47.04
N LEU A 204 -8.95 -33.55 -47.93
CA LEU A 204 -8.06 -32.40 -48.05
C LEU A 204 -7.99 -31.96 -49.52
N TRP A 205 -7.99 -30.65 -49.76
CA TRP A 205 -7.78 -29.96 -51.05
C TRP A 205 -8.76 -30.25 -52.20
N ILE A 206 -9.29 -29.18 -52.79
CA ILE A 206 -8.99 -28.68 -54.15
C ILE A 206 -9.85 -27.43 -54.39
N PHE A 207 -9.22 -26.28 -54.62
CA PHE A 207 -9.46 -25.35 -55.75
C PHE A 207 -8.76 -24.02 -55.45
N SER A 208 -7.74 -23.73 -56.26
CA SER A 208 -7.19 -22.38 -56.42
C SER A 208 -7.48 -21.91 -57.85
N ASP A 209 -7.30 -20.61 -58.04
CA ASP A 209 -7.12 -19.89 -59.32
C ASP A 209 -8.39 -19.53 -60.11
N CYS A 210 -8.79 -18.27 -59.95
CA CYS A 210 -8.86 -17.36 -61.10
C CYS A 210 -8.48 -15.93 -60.68
N VAL A 211 -7.53 -15.34 -61.40
CA VAL A 211 -7.01 -13.97 -61.23
C VAL A 211 -7.38 -13.13 -62.45
N VAL A 212 -7.87 -11.90 -62.25
CA VAL A 212 -7.73 -10.76 -63.20
C VAL A 212 -7.54 -9.46 -62.40
N ALA A 213 -6.81 -8.49 -62.97
CA ALA A 213 -6.17 -7.38 -62.27
C ALA A 213 -6.76 -5.96 -62.50
N SER A 214 -6.39 -5.03 -61.61
CA SER A 214 -6.12 -3.58 -61.87
C SER A 214 -5.19 -3.07 -60.73
N HIS A 215 -3.89 -2.77 -60.90
CA HIS A 215 -3.21 -1.66 -61.60
C HIS A 215 -3.49 -0.23 -61.05
N GLY A 216 -2.43 0.42 -60.55
CA GLY A 216 -2.35 1.83 -60.07
C GLY A 216 -2.65 2.00 -58.58
N ASP A 217 -1.79 2.57 -57.71
CA ASP A 217 -0.45 3.15 -57.88
C ASP A 217 0.47 2.80 -56.70
N GLN A 218 1.79 2.77 -56.93
CA GLN A 218 2.80 2.54 -55.89
C GLN A 218 3.36 3.87 -55.35
N HIS A 219 3.44 4.00 -54.03
CA HIS A 219 4.45 4.81 -53.36
C HIS A 219 5.38 3.88 -52.59
N GLU A 220 6.53 3.54 -53.16
CA GLU A 220 7.53 2.70 -52.50
C GLU A 220 8.19 3.46 -51.33
N ILE A 221 7.92 3.02 -50.11
CA ILE A 221 8.79 3.31 -48.97
C ILE A 221 9.88 2.24 -48.99
N THR A 222 11.09 2.64 -49.39
CA THR A 222 12.21 1.72 -49.63
C THR A 222 12.65 1.01 -48.34
N SER A 223 12.90 -0.30 -48.45
CA SER A 223 13.32 -1.19 -47.35
C SER A 223 14.67 -0.85 -46.70
N ALA A 224 15.37 0.18 -47.18
CA ALA A 224 16.67 0.63 -46.67
C ALA A 224 16.60 1.36 -45.32
N SER A 225 15.44 1.85 -44.88
CA SER A 225 15.28 2.56 -43.60
C SER A 225 15.27 1.63 -42.38
N LEU A 226 14.79 0.39 -42.54
CA LEU A 226 14.65 -0.58 -41.45
C LEU A 226 15.98 -1.19 -40.99
N ASP A 227 16.94 -1.42 -41.90
CA ASP A 227 18.24 -2.00 -41.53
C ASP A 227 19.22 -0.98 -40.91
N LEU A 228 19.01 0.33 -41.10
CA LEU A 228 19.78 1.37 -40.41
C LEU A 228 19.42 1.46 -38.92
N ALA A 229 18.15 1.27 -38.56
CA ALA A 229 17.72 1.16 -37.17
C ALA A 229 18.32 -0.08 -36.47
N ARG A 230 18.51 -1.18 -37.20
CA ARG A 230 19.08 -2.43 -36.68
C ARG A 230 20.61 -2.37 -36.49
N ASN A 231 21.32 -1.57 -37.29
CA ASN A 231 22.79 -1.53 -37.29
C ASN A 231 23.44 -0.38 -36.51
N ALA A 232 22.66 0.55 -35.95
CA ALA A 232 23.18 1.48 -34.93
C ALA A 232 23.48 0.79 -33.58
N ALA A 233 22.91 -0.41 -33.35
CA ALA A 233 23.04 -1.16 -32.12
C ALA A 233 24.27 -2.10 -32.12
N ARG A 234 25.47 -1.56 -31.86
CA ARG A 234 26.63 -2.36 -31.39
C ARG A 234 27.51 -1.62 -30.38
N THR A 235 26.98 -1.45 -29.16
CA THR A 235 27.61 -1.92 -27.92
C THR A 235 26.45 -2.28 -26.99
N PRO A 236 26.40 -3.48 -26.36
CA PRO A 236 25.25 -3.86 -25.55
C PRO A 236 25.26 -3.13 -24.21
N ALA A 237 24.19 -2.37 -23.95
CA ALA A 237 23.75 -2.00 -22.61
C ALA A 237 22.30 -2.52 -22.48
N ALA A 238 22.06 -3.35 -21.47
CA ALA A 238 20.78 -3.97 -21.14
C ALA A 238 19.98 -4.58 -22.33
N THR A 239 20.29 -5.84 -22.68
CA THR A 239 19.18 -6.79 -22.84
C THR A 239 18.34 -6.72 -21.55
N PRO A 240 16.99 -6.71 -21.58
CA PRO A 240 16.22 -6.85 -20.35
C PRO A 240 16.72 -8.10 -19.63
N SER A 241 17.28 -7.90 -18.45
CA SER A 241 18.07 -8.94 -17.80
C SER A 241 17.15 -10.10 -17.43
N SER A 242 17.56 -11.33 -17.73
CA SER A 242 16.96 -12.52 -17.12
C SER A 242 17.45 -12.70 -15.66
N ALA A 243 17.88 -11.62 -15.02
CA ALA A 243 18.24 -11.59 -13.62
C ALA A 243 16.98 -11.61 -12.76
N VAL A 244 17.17 -12.13 -11.56
CA VAL A 244 16.27 -11.93 -10.45
C VAL A 244 16.16 -10.43 -10.18
N LEU A 245 14.94 -9.94 -9.93
CA LEU A 245 14.69 -8.56 -9.51
C LEU A 245 15.25 -8.38 -8.09
N GLU A 246 16.04 -7.33 -7.83
CA GLU A 246 16.33 -6.89 -6.45
C GLU A 246 15.36 -5.73 -6.10
N CYS A 247 15.09 -5.47 -4.83
CA CYS A 247 13.95 -4.67 -4.37
C CYS A 247 14.35 -3.44 -3.53
N PHE A 248 14.41 -2.28 -4.19
CA PHE A 248 14.87 -1.04 -3.56
C PHE A 248 13.89 -0.52 -2.48
N GLN A 249 14.47 -0.12 -1.36
CA GLN A 249 13.78 0.49 -0.22
C GLN A 249 14.55 1.71 0.30
N VAL A 250 13.87 2.52 1.12
CA VAL A 250 14.49 3.61 1.88
C VAL A 250 14.29 3.31 3.37
N TYR A 251 15.36 3.02 4.09
CA TYR A 251 15.35 2.81 5.53
C TYR A 251 16.49 3.58 6.22
N GLN A 252 16.56 3.52 7.54
CA GLN A 252 17.63 4.17 8.31
C GLN A 252 18.82 3.23 8.48
N PRO A 253 20.08 3.68 8.26
CA PRO A 253 21.25 2.83 8.41
C PRO A 253 21.33 2.16 9.79
N VAL A 254 21.52 0.84 9.78
CA VAL A 254 21.53 0.00 11.00
C VAL A 254 22.97 -0.21 11.47
N LEU A 255 23.21 -0.24 12.78
CA LEU A 255 24.54 -0.55 13.32
C LEU A 255 24.80 -2.06 13.21
N PHE A 256 25.87 -2.46 12.53
CA PHE A 256 26.31 -3.85 12.36
C PHE A 256 27.72 -4.06 12.96
N PRO A 257 28.23 -5.31 13.13
CA PRO A 257 29.56 -5.54 13.71
C PRO A 257 30.72 -4.87 12.97
N SER A 258 30.59 -4.63 11.66
CA SER A 258 31.59 -3.94 10.83
C SER A 258 31.51 -2.40 10.89
N GLY A 259 30.42 -1.84 11.42
CA GLY A 259 30.08 -0.42 11.37
C GLY A 259 28.61 -0.20 11.00
N ALA A 260 28.20 1.04 10.73
CA ALA A 260 26.85 1.28 10.21
C ALA A 260 26.74 0.73 8.78
N VAL A 261 25.68 -0.01 8.50
CA VAL A 261 25.35 -0.58 7.19
C VAL A 261 24.11 0.08 6.60
N ASP A 262 24.10 0.13 5.27
CA ASP A 262 23.00 0.61 4.45
C ASP A 262 22.92 -0.27 3.19
N GLU A 263 21.74 -0.34 2.58
CA GLU A 263 21.57 -1.10 1.35
C GLU A 263 22.07 -0.27 0.17
N THR A 264 22.97 -0.85 -0.60
CA THR A 264 23.55 -0.16 -1.75
C THR A 264 23.35 -0.99 -3.01
N VAL A 265 22.76 -0.35 -4.01
CA VAL A 265 22.67 -0.90 -5.36
C VAL A 265 24.02 -0.75 -6.05
N THR A 266 24.67 -1.86 -6.38
CA THR A 266 25.93 -1.84 -7.14
C THR A 266 25.69 -1.51 -8.61
N SER A 267 26.75 -1.22 -9.37
CA SER A 267 26.65 -0.73 -10.76
C SER A 267 26.02 -1.72 -11.76
N ASP A 268 25.85 -2.99 -11.37
CA ASP A 268 25.17 -4.04 -12.10
C ASP A 268 23.69 -4.23 -11.68
N GLY A 269 23.21 -3.44 -10.73
CA GLY A 269 21.85 -3.48 -10.20
C GLY A 269 21.63 -4.49 -9.08
N SER A 270 22.67 -5.18 -8.57
CA SER A 270 22.49 -6.04 -7.40
C SER A 270 22.46 -5.24 -6.10
N GLU A 271 21.57 -5.61 -5.18
CA GLU A 271 21.50 -5.02 -3.85
C GLU A 271 22.44 -5.76 -2.90
N ASN A 272 23.23 -4.97 -2.19
CA ASN A 272 24.18 -5.50 -1.23
C ASN A 272 24.28 -4.55 -0.04
N THR A 273 24.09 -5.11 1.15
CA THR A 273 24.36 -4.47 2.44
C THR A 273 25.84 -4.07 2.50
N THR A 274 26.15 -2.78 2.41
CA THR A 274 27.53 -2.30 2.55
C THR A 274 27.72 -1.45 3.80
N THR A 275 28.92 -1.50 4.36
CA THR A 275 29.28 -0.72 5.55
C THR A 275 29.62 0.72 5.15
N ILE A 276 28.67 1.63 5.33
CA ILE A 276 28.81 3.05 4.99
C ILE A 276 29.68 3.83 5.99
N ALA A 277 29.75 3.38 7.24
CA ALA A 277 30.59 3.99 8.29
C ALA A 277 31.34 2.90 9.07
N PRO A 278 32.52 2.44 8.59
CA PRO A 278 33.23 1.31 9.16
C PRO A 278 33.83 1.62 10.53
N THR A 279 33.72 0.65 11.43
CA THR A 279 34.35 0.66 12.76
C THR A 279 35.33 -0.51 12.88
N THR A 280 36.10 -0.58 13.97
CA THR A 280 36.85 -1.80 14.30
C THR A 280 35.85 -2.96 14.43
N PRO A 281 36.01 -4.07 13.66
CA PRO A 281 35.01 -5.14 13.68
C PRO A 281 34.81 -5.72 15.07
N ALA A 282 33.57 -5.69 15.55
CA ALA A 282 33.20 -6.31 16.82
C ALA A 282 33.23 -7.84 16.70
N THR A 283 33.57 -8.53 17.80
CA THR A 283 33.29 -9.96 17.89
C THR A 283 31.78 -10.18 17.87
N SER A 284 31.31 -11.01 16.94
CA SER A 284 29.90 -11.34 16.76
C SER A 284 29.65 -12.84 16.71
N CYS A 285 28.38 -13.20 16.84
CA CYS A 285 27.85 -14.55 16.66
C CYS A 285 26.60 -14.46 15.80
N GLU A 286 26.31 -15.51 15.04
CA GLU A 286 25.10 -15.60 14.22
C GLU A 286 24.27 -16.80 14.63
N VAL A 287 22.94 -16.64 14.61
CA VAL A 287 21.96 -17.69 14.86
C VAL A 287 20.95 -17.69 13.72
N LEU A 288 20.75 -18.84 13.08
CA LEU A 288 19.63 -19.05 12.17
C LEU A 288 18.34 -19.16 12.98
N LEU A 289 17.41 -18.23 12.77
CA LEU A 289 16.11 -18.19 13.44
C LEU A 289 15.04 -18.95 12.65
N MET A 290 15.05 -18.81 11.33
CA MET A 290 14.11 -19.45 10.42
C MET A 290 14.76 -19.71 9.06
N GLU A 291 14.55 -20.89 8.50
CA GLU A 291 14.68 -21.19 7.08
C GLU A 291 13.38 -21.88 6.67
N HIS A 292 12.58 -21.24 5.82
CA HIS A 292 11.21 -21.69 5.53
C HIS A 292 10.73 -21.31 4.13
N SER A 293 9.67 -21.99 3.65
CA SER A 293 9.03 -21.72 2.36
C SER A 293 7.52 -21.61 2.54
N PHE A 294 7.01 -20.38 2.49
CA PHE A 294 5.60 -20.06 2.65
C PHE A 294 4.87 -20.19 1.31
N GLY A 295 4.26 -21.35 1.07
CA GLY A 295 3.46 -21.61 -0.15
C GLY A 295 1.97 -21.87 0.10
N PHE A 296 1.62 -22.56 1.19
CA PHE A 296 0.24 -22.87 1.60
C PHE A 296 0.10 -22.69 3.12
N SER A 297 0.31 -21.46 3.58
CA SER A 297 0.61 -21.12 4.98
C SER A 297 -0.47 -20.31 5.70
N TYR A 298 -1.63 -20.06 5.08
CA TYR A 298 -2.74 -19.39 5.76
C TYR A 298 -3.17 -20.13 7.04
N GLY A 299 -3.01 -19.47 8.19
CA GLY A 299 -3.27 -20.04 9.51
C GLY A 299 -2.26 -21.10 9.96
N ILE A 300 -1.12 -21.23 9.27
CA ILE A 300 -0.05 -22.19 9.54
C ILE A 300 1.29 -21.41 9.54
N PRO A 301 1.61 -20.70 10.63
CA PRO A 301 2.87 -19.97 10.75
C PRO A 301 4.06 -20.93 10.82
N PHE A 302 5.26 -20.40 10.54
CA PHE A 302 6.49 -21.04 11.00
C PHE A 302 6.56 -20.96 12.54
N VAL A 303 7.01 -22.04 13.18
CA VAL A 303 7.17 -22.14 14.62
C VAL A 303 8.53 -22.77 14.92
N GLY A 304 9.36 -22.08 15.70
CA GLY A 304 10.67 -22.55 16.12
C GLY A 304 10.99 -22.14 17.56
N ASP A 305 12.07 -22.70 18.10
CA ASP A 305 12.59 -22.31 19.41
C ASP A 305 13.91 -21.54 19.23
N TYR A 306 13.95 -20.30 19.73
CA TYR A 306 15.18 -19.53 19.87
C TYR A 306 15.83 -19.84 21.23
N THR A 307 17.16 -20.01 21.24
CA THR A 307 17.98 -20.09 22.45
C THR A 307 19.14 -19.11 22.37
N PRO A 308 19.48 -18.37 23.44
CA PRO A 308 20.57 -17.40 23.42
C PRO A 308 21.93 -18.02 23.07
N PRO A 309 22.74 -17.37 22.22
CA PRO A 309 24.07 -17.87 21.86
C PRO A 309 25.05 -17.77 23.04
N ASN A 310 26.06 -18.65 23.05
CA ASN A 310 27.11 -18.69 24.09
C ASN A 310 28.19 -17.60 23.91
N CYS A 311 27.78 -16.35 23.71
CA CYS A 311 28.70 -15.22 23.59
C CYS A 311 28.10 -13.93 24.16
N ASN A 312 28.96 -12.95 24.39
CA ASN A 312 28.55 -11.67 24.96
C ASN A 312 27.99 -10.76 23.85
N PHE A 313 26.86 -10.12 24.13
CA PHE A 313 26.26 -9.12 23.23
C PHE A 313 25.56 -8.01 24.04
N ASN A 314 25.50 -6.82 23.44
CA ASN A 314 24.63 -5.71 23.87
C ASN A 314 23.87 -5.07 22.69
N ARG A 315 24.02 -5.63 21.49
CA ARG A 315 23.29 -5.32 20.26
C ARG A 315 22.84 -6.62 19.60
N VAL A 316 21.65 -6.59 19.00
CA VAL A 316 21.11 -7.69 18.20
C VAL A 316 20.50 -7.09 16.95
N VAL A 317 20.90 -7.59 15.79
CA VAL A 317 20.33 -7.21 14.49
C VAL A 317 19.81 -8.46 13.79
N MET A 318 18.64 -8.38 13.18
CA MET A 318 18.14 -9.43 12.29
C MET A 318 18.42 -9.10 10.83
N ASN A 319 18.64 -10.14 10.05
CA ASN A 319 18.69 -10.11 8.59
C ASN A 319 17.62 -11.07 8.05
N PHE A 320 16.70 -10.55 7.24
CA PHE A 320 15.66 -11.31 6.56
C PHE A 320 15.90 -11.28 5.06
N THR A 321 16.38 -12.38 4.49
CA THR A 321 16.51 -12.57 3.04
C THR A 321 15.30 -13.32 2.52
N VAL A 322 14.67 -12.81 1.45
CA VAL A 322 13.55 -13.46 0.77
C VAL A 322 13.87 -13.70 -0.70
N THR A 323 13.42 -14.82 -1.24
CA THR A 323 13.35 -15.05 -2.69
C THR A 323 11.99 -15.62 -3.08
N SER A 324 11.49 -15.22 -4.24
CA SER A 324 10.22 -15.72 -4.80
C SER A 324 10.26 -15.69 -6.33
N GLN A 325 9.63 -16.65 -7.00
CA GLN A 325 9.63 -16.72 -8.47
C GLN A 325 8.28 -17.15 -9.04
N GLY A 326 7.74 -16.33 -9.95
CA GLY A 326 6.39 -16.46 -10.49
C GLY A 326 5.55 -15.24 -10.16
N ARG A 327 4.22 -15.38 -10.21
CA ARG A 327 3.28 -14.33 -9.82
C ARG A 327 2.86 -14.52 -8.37
N GLN A 328 2.99 -13.48 -7.54
CA GLN A 328 2.48 -13.44 -6.18
C GLN A 328 2.23 -11.99 -5.78
N PHE A 329 1.25 -11.76 -4.92
CA PHE A 329 0.91 -10.44 -4.40
C PHE A 329 1.52 -10.23 -3.01
N ASP A 330 1.50 -8.99 -2.52
CA ASP A 330 2.04 -8.66 -1.21
C ASP A 330 1.28 -9.38 -0.09
N ARG A 331 2.02 -9.81 0.92
CA ARG A 331 1.52 -10.55 2.08
C ARG A 331 2.04 -9.89 3.35
N LEU A 332 1.11 -9.48 4.21
CA LEU A 332 1.44 -9.09 5.58
C LEU A 332 2.04 -10.30 6.33
N ALA A 333 3.13 -10.04 7.06
CA ALA A 333 3.76 -11.01 7.95
C ALA A 333 4.02 -10.42 9.34
N LEU A 334 3.92 -11.28 10.36
CA LEU A 334 4.00 -10.90 11.77
C LEU A 334 4.90 -11.87 12.53
N MET A 335 5.95 -11.34 13.17
CA MET A 335 6.89 -12.09 13.98
C MET A 335 6.64 -11.89 15.47
N TYR A 336 6.63 -12.99 16.23
CA TYR A 336 6.40 -12.99 17.67
C TYR A 336 7.47 -13.74 18.45
N PHE A 337 7.78 -13.22 19.65
CA PHE A 337 8.31 -14.01 20.76
C PHE A 337 7.19 -14.31 21.76
N GLY A 338 6.75 -15.57 21.77
CA GLY A 338 5.58 -16.01 22.51
C GLY A 338 4.30 -15.30 22.03
N ASP A 339 3.75 -14.44 22.89
CA ASP A 339 2.58 -13.61 22.59
C ASP A 339 2.92 -12.17 22.18
N THR A 340 4.21 -11.79 22.16
CA THR A 340 4.67 -10.42 21.89
C THR A 340 5.05 -10.28 20.42
N GLU A 341 4.35 -9.42 19.69
CA GLU A 341 4.79 -9.01 18.35
C GLU A 341 6.09 -8.20 18.47
N VAL A 342 7.10 -8.52 17.69
CA VAL A 342 8.40 -7.84 17.68
C VAL A 342 8.77 -7.24 16.33
N TRP A 343 8.06 -7.64 15.27
CA TRP A 343 8.21 -7.08 13.92
C TRP A 343 6.97 -7.39 13.08
N ARG A 344 6.55 -6.41 12.25
CA ARG A 344 5.51 -6.53 11.24
C ARG A 344 6.04 -6.01 9.92
N THR A 345 5.80 -6.75 8.84
CA THR A 345 6.39 -6.50 7.52
C THR A 345 5.41 -6.89 6.42
N SER A 346 5.60 -6.41 5.20
CA SER A 346 4.90 -6.89 4.01
C SER A 346 5.90 -7.33 2.94
N THR A 347 5.55 -8.30 2.12
CA THR A 347 6.45 -8.81 1.07
C THR A 347 6.45 -7.95 -0.19
N ALA A 348 7.59 -7.85 -0.88
CA ALA A 348 7.62 -7.36 -2.25
C ALA A 348 7.12 -8.41 -3.25
N GLU A 349 6.42 -7.95 -4.30
CA GLU A 349 5.83 -8.82 -5.31
C GLU A 349 6.84 -9.32 -6.37
N PRO A 350 6.97 -10.64 -6.60
CA PRO A 350 7.87 -11.19 -7.62
C PRO A 350 7.41 -10.96 -9.06
N THR A 351 8.34 -11.23 -9.97
CA THR A 351 8.12 -11.42 -11.41
C THR A 351 8.33 -12.88 -11.82
N VAL A 352 8.01 -13.23 -13.06
CA VAL A 352 8.31 -14.55 -13.65
C VAL A 352 9.81 -14.92 -13.64
N ASN A 353 10.71 -13.92 -13.65
CA ASN A 353 12.16 -14.12 -13.56
C ASN A 353 12.63 -14.28 -12.11
N GLY A 354 11.78 -13.91 -11.15
CA GLY A 354 12.04 -13.96 -9.71
C GLY A 354 12.34 -12.60 -9.10
N ILE A 355 12.30 -12.57 -7.77
CA ILE A 355 12.77 -11.48 -6.92
C ILE A 355 13.65 -12.03 -5.80
N ARG A 356 14.61 -11.23 -5.36
CA ARG A 356 15.36 -11.33 -4.11
C ARG A 356 15.26 -9.99 -3.41
N TRP A 357 15.25 -9.99 -2.08
CA TRP A 357 15.45 -8.78 -1.28
C TRP A 357 15.95 -9.14 0.12
N GLU A 358 16.48 -8.14 0.82
CA GLU A 358 17.05 -8.26 2.15
C GLU A 358 16.50 -7.14 3.04
N TYR A 359 16.12 -7.46 4.28
CA TYR A 359 15.80 -6.44 5.28
C TYR A 359 16.64 -6.63 6.54
N ILE A 360 17.26 -5.53 6.98
CA ILE A 360 18.10 -5.50 8.19
C ILE A 360 17.40 -4.64 9.24
N LYS A 361 17.12 -5.25 10.39
CA LYS A 361 16.39 -4.61 11.49
C LYS A 361 17.23 -4.61 12.77
N ASP A 362 17.44 -3.45 13.39
CA ASP A 362 17.90 -3.41 14.79
C ASP A 362 16.78 -3.98 15.67
N MET A 363 17.13 -4.95 16.50
CA MET A 363 16.21 -5.64 17.42
C MET A 363 16.64 -5.46 18.87
N THR A 364 17.50 -4.49 19.16
CA THR A 364 18.13 -4.34 20.47
C THR A 364 17.14 -3.86 21.55
N GLU A 365 16.05 -3.19 21.22
CA GLU A 365 14.99 -2.88 22.21
C GLU A 365 14.38 -4.15 22.83
N TYR A 366 14.45 -5.28 22.12
CA TYR A 366 13.93 -6.58 22.54
C TYR A 366 14.91 -7.44 23.35
N MET A 367 16.00 -6.87 23.89
CA MET A 367 17.00 -7.60 24.71
C MET A 367 16.42 -8.41 25.88
N TYR A 368 15.23 -8.04 26.40
CA TYR A 368 14.48 -8.85 27.36
C TYR A 368 14.22 -10.28 26.85
N PHE A 369 13.82 -10.41 25.57
CA PHE A 369 13.59 -11.70 24.92
C PHE A 369 14.90 -12.37 24.51
N TRP A 370 15.85 -11.64 23.92
CA TRP A 370 17.11 -12.19 23.44
C TRP A 370 18.00 -12.83 24.52
N ASN A 371 17.83 -12.44 25.79
CA ASN A 371 18.53 -13.01 26.94
C ASN A 371 17.94 -14.34 27.47
N SER A 372 16.87 -14.87 26.87
CA SER A 372 16.22 -16.11 27.32
C SER A 372 15.70 -16.96 26.16
N THR A 373 15.37 -18.23 26.41
CA THR A 373 14.73 -19.10 25.42
C THR A 373 13.34 -18.56 25.07
N GLN A 374 13.02 -18.47 23.78
CA GLN A 374 11.73 -17.98 23.29
C GLN A 374 11.14 -18.94 22.26
N LYS A 375 9.81 -19.10 22.27
CA LYS A 375 9.11 -19.63 21.10
C LYS A 375 9.03 -18.51 20.06
N LEU A 376 9.67 -18.72 18.91
CA LEU A 376 9.54 -17.89 17.73
C LEU A 376 8.33 -18.35 16.92
N ILE A 377 7.46 -17.41 16.56
CA ILE A 377 6.35 -17.63 15.61
C ILE A 377 6.49 -16.60 14.50
N PHE A 378 6.50 -17.03 13.25
CA PHE A 378 6.53 -16.14 12.09
C PHE A 378 5.35 -16.49 11.19
N ASP A 379 4.31 -15.66 11.23
CA ASP A 379 3.09 -15.83 10.45
C ASP A 379 3.20 -15.05 9.14
N LEU A 380 3.13 -15.75 8.02
CA LEU A 380 3.07 -15.18 6.67
C LEU A 380 2.06 -16.01 5.88
N GLY A 381 0.83 -15.49 5.76
CA GLY A 381 -0.26 -16.17 5.06
C GLY A 381 -0.03 -16.14 3.55
N ASN A 382 0.18 -17.29 2.93
CA ASN A 382 0.31 -17.41 1.48
C ASN A 382 -0.48 -18.60 0.93
N LEU A 383 -0.86 -18.52 -0.35
CA LEU A 383 -1.46 -19.61 -1.12
C LEU A 383 -0.87 -19.65 -2.54
N ILE A 384 -0.89 -20.85 -3.13
CA ILE A 384 -0.48 -21.10 -4.51
C ILE A 384 -1.63 -21.77 -5.28
N ASP A 385 -1.99 -21.22 -6.44
CA ASP A 385 -3.01 -21.74 -7.35
C ASP A 385 -2.63 -21.44 -8.83
N SER A 386 -3.61 -21.37 -9.73
CA SER A 386 -3.38 -21.02 -11.15
C SER A 386 -3.03 -19.55 -11.40
N THR A 387 -3.24 -18.69 -10.40
CA THR A 387 -3.01 -17.23 -10.44
C THR A 387 -1.77 -16.87 -9.64
N TYR A 388 -1.72 -17.34 -8.40
CA TYR A 388 -0.60 -17.15 -7.47
C TYR A 388 0.34 -18.34 -7.61
N THR A 389 1.46 -18.17 -8.31
CA THR A 389 2.33 -19.29 -8.72
C THR A 389 3.62 -19.40 -7.93
N ALA A 390 3.92 -18.44 -7.03
CA ALA A 390 5.19 -18.37 -6.30
C ALA A 390 5.04 -18.56 -4.77
N PRO A 391 5.89 -19.38 -4.12
CA PRO A 391 6.10 -19.33 -2.68
C PRO A 391 7.03 -18.17 -2.29
N PHE A 392 7.02 -17.78 -1.01
CA PHE A 392 8.11 -16.97 -0.44
C PHE A 392 9.09 -17.88 0.29
N ASN A 393 10.31 -18.01 -0.24
CA ASN A 393 11.40 -18.72 0.42
C ASN A 393 12.17 -17.70 1.27
N THR A 394 12.27 -17.95 2.57
CA THR A 394 12.70 -16.97 3.56
C THR A 394 13.81 -17.52 4.45
N THR A 395 14.84 -16.73 4.67
CA THR A 395 15.90 -16.99 5.65
C THR A 395 15.96 -15.81 6.62
N LEU A 396 15.81 -16.07 7.92
CA LEU A 396 15.95 -15.09 8.99
C LEU A 396 17.12 -15.49 9.89
N THR A 397 18.14 -14.64 9.97
CA THR A 397 19.24 -14.78 10.94
C THR A 397 19.23 -13.64 11.95
N ALA A 398 19.86 -13.86 13.10
CA ALA A 398 20.17 -12.80 14.06
C ALA A 398 21.68 -12.77 14.36
N THR A 399 22.27 -11.59 14.23
CA THR A 399 23.65 -11.29 14.54
C THR A 399 23.75 -10.60 15.90
N PHE A 400 24.46 -11.24 16.83
CA PHE A 400 24.66 -10.80 18.21
C PHE A 400 26.07 -10.24 18.35
N PHE A 401 26.23 -9.03 18.88
CA PHE A 401 27.55 -8.40 18.99
C PHE A 401 27.64 -7.36 20.13
N THR A 402 28.84 -6.86 20.38
CA THR A 402 29.11 -5.80 21.35
C THR A 402 29.52 -4.50 20.68
N ALA A 403 28.80 -3.41 20.97
CA ALA A 403 29.17 -2.04 20.63
C ALA A 403 29.59 -1.24 21.88
N GLN A 404 30.39 -0.18 21.70
CA GLN A 404 30.80 0.71 22.80
C GLN A 404 29.62 1.49 23.40
N GLU A 405 28.63 1.82 22.57
CA GLU A 405 27.44 2.54 23.00
C GLU A 405 26.50 1.61 23.77
N THR A 406 26.34 1.88 25.06
CA THR A 406 25.42 1.15 25.95
C THR A 406 23.99 1.67 25.81
N VAL A 407 23.12 0.85 25.24
CA VAL A 407 21.66 1.01 25.36
C VAL A 407 21.16 0.56 26.72
N ASN A 408 20.03 1.13 27.15
CA ASN A 408 19.27 0.72 28.32
C ASN A 408 17.90 0.16 27.88
N PRO A 409 17.83 -1.09 27.38
CA PRO A 409 16.58 -1.73 26.97
C PRO A 409 15.67 -1.97 28.17
N ALA A 410 14.39 -2.27 27.92
CA ALA A 410 13.44 -2.54 28.98
C ALA A 410 13.80 -3.80 29.79
N SER A 411 13.57 -3.74 31.10
CA SER A 411 13.78 -4.85 32.04
C SER A 411 12.71 -5.94 31.94
N LEU A 412 11.53 -5.58 31.45
CA LEU A 412 10.35 -6.43 31.27
C LEU A 412 9.53 -5.88 30.11
N ILE A 413 9.04 -6.77 29.24
CA ILE A 413 8.08 -6.44 28.18
C ILE A 413 6.81 -7.27 28.42
N ILE A 414 5.66 -6.59 28.55
CA ILE A 414 4.35 -7.22 28.75
C ILE A 414 3.57 -7.15 27.42
N PRO A 415 3.12 -8.26 26.82
CA PRO A 415 2.30 -8.22 25.61
C PRO A 415 0.90 -7.64 25.92
N ILE A 416 0.27 -7.01 24.93
CA ILE A 416 -1.17 -6.66 24.90
C ILE A 416 -1.70 -7.20 23.58
N SER A 417 -2.14 -8.45 23.60
CA SER A 417 -2.31 -9.26 22.38
C SER A 417 -3.36 -10.36 22.59
N ALA A 418 -3.72 -11.08 21.52
CA ALA A 418 -4.74 -12.12 21.54
C ALA A 418 -4.31 -13.43 22.25
N ARG A 419 -3.08 -13.50 22.78
CA ARG A 419 -2.53 -14.63 23.59
C ARG A 419 -2.61 -16.01 22.92
N LYS A 420 -2.30 -16.06 21.61
CA LYS A 420 -2.38 -17.29 20.79
C LYS A 420 -1.03 -18.01 20.68
N GLY A 421 0.06 -17.47 21.25
CA GLY A 421 1.41 -18.02 21.16
C GLY A 421 1.59 -19.38 21.84
N ASN A 422 0.82 -19.69 22.89
CA ASN A 422 0.81 -21.04 23.47
C ASN A 422 0.27 -22.09 22.47
N ALA A 423 -0.77 -21.72 21.70
CA ALA A 423 -1.31 -22.52 20.60
C ALA A 423 -0.45 -22.47 19.33
N SER A 424 0.70 -21.78 19.37
CA SER A 424 1.61 -21.57 18.25
C SER A 424 0.97 -20.86 17.03
N ALA A 425 0.09 -19.88 17.29
CA ALA A 425 -0.55 -19.05 16.28
C ALA A 425 -0.29 -17.55 16.52
N ALA A 426 -0.46 -16.74 15.48
CA ALA A 426 -0.30 -15.29 15.54
C ALA A 426 -1.19 -14.67 16.63
N SER A 427 -0.61 -13.83 17.48
CA SER A 427 -1.31 -13.20 18.62
C SER A 427 -1.95 -11.84 18.29
N VAL A 428 -2.28 -11.61 17.02
CA VAL A 428 -2.95 -10.38 16.58
C VAL A 428 -4.45 -10.37 16.92
N PHE A 429 -4.98 -9.18 17.18
CA PHE A 429 -6.42 -8.89 17.19
C PHE A 429 -6.85 -8.32 15.84
N GLU A 430 -8.01 -8.74 15.34
CA GLU A 430 -8.62 -8.15 14.15
C GLU A 430 -9.83 -7.28 14.54
N LEU A 431 -9.70 -5.96 14.47
CA LEU A 431 -10.78 -5.02 14.75
C LEU A 431 -11.67 -4.79 13.51
N PRO A 432 -12.99 -4.58 13.68
CA PRO A 432 -13.75 -4.52 14.94
C PRO A 432 -14.30 -5.89 15.41
N SER A 433 -13.86 -7.01 14.82
CA SER A 433 -14.36 -8.36 15.15
C SER A 433 -13.91 -8.89 16.52
N ASP A 434 -12.68 -8.59 16.93
CA ASP A 434 -12.12 -8.91 18.23
C ASP A 434 -12.30 -7.76 19.22
N ASN A 435 -12.23 -8.06 20.51
CA ASN A 435 -12.01 -7.06 21.55
C ASN A 435 -10.51 -7.02 21.89
N ALA A 436 -9.81 -5.96 21.49
CA ALA A 436 -8.38 -5.77 21.70
C ALA A 436 -8.03 -5.30 23.14
N THR A 437 -8.56 -6.03 24.13
CA THR A 437 -8.38 -5.75 25.56
C THR A 437 -7.56 -6.83 26.26
N ASN A 438 -6.65 -6.43 27.15
CA ASN A 438 -5.95 -7.30 28.09
C ASN A 438 -5.95 -6.69 29.49
N THR A 439 -5.90 -7.53 30.52
CA THR A 439 -5.75 -7.11 31.92
C THR A 439 -4.39 -7.59 32.44
N VAL A 440 -3.59 -6.70 33.02
CA VAL A 440 -2.18 -6.95 33.42
C VAL A 440 -1.81 -6.21 34.70
N SER A 441 -0.87 -6.74 35.49
CA SER A 441 -0.33 -6.08 36.70
C SER A 441 1.10 -5.57 36.48
N PHE A 442 1.47 -4.48 37.16
CA PHE A 442 2.81 -3.90 37.08
C PHE A 442 3.64 -4.21 38.34
N PRO A 443 4.97 -4.38 38.23
CA PRO A 443 5.88 -4.33 39.37
C PRO A 443 5.78 -2.98 40.11
N ARG A 444 5.95 -2.97 41.43
CA ARG A 444 5.81 -1.75 42.26
C ARG A 444 6.96 -0.74 42.13
N ASN A 445 8.04 -1.13 41.47
CA ASN A 445 9.30 -0.39 41.36
C ASN A 445 9.62 0.04 39.93
N VAL A 446 8.64 0.08 39.03
CA VAL A 446 8.81 0.62 37.68
C VAL A 446 9.05 2.14 37.77
N ASN A 447 10.02 2.64 37.01
CA ASN A 447 10.40 4.05 36.96
C ASN A 447 10.12 4.73 35.61
N ARG A 448 9.92 3.95 34.54
CA ARG A 448 9.48 4.38 33.21
C ARG A 448 8.63 3.28 32.58
N ALA A 449 7.57 3.66 31.86
CA ALA A 449 6.75 2.73 31.09
C ALA A 449 6.32 3.33 29.75
N ILE A 450 6.54 2.60 28.66
CA ILE A 450 6.15 2.99 27.30
C ILE A 450 5.22 1.91 26.75
N PHE A 451 4.07 2.29 26.21
CA PHE A 451 3.22 1.41 25.43
C PHE A 451 3.57 1.58 23.95
N SER A 452 4.04 0.53 23.28
CA SER A 452 4.13 0.51 21.81
C SER A 452 2.88 -0.15 21.22
N VAL A 453 2.32 0.45 20.18
CA VAL A 453 1.20 -0.08 19.41
C VAL A 453 1.59 -0.30 17.95
N SER A 454 1.22 -1.47 17.42
CA SER A 454 1.38 -1.87 16.02
C SER A 454 -0.02 -2.01 15.42
N ALA A 455 -0.36 -1.14 14.47
CA ALA A 455 -1.70 -1.04 13.88
C ALA A 455 -1.61 -0.93 12.35
N CYS A 456 -2.34 -1.79 11.64
CA CYS A 456 -2.32 -1.86 10.17
C CYS A 456 -3.73 -2.16 9.66
N GLY A 457 -4.25 -1.32 8.76
CA GLY A 457 -5.47 -1.61 8.00
C GLY A 457 -5.20 -2.55 6.83
N GLN A 458 -6.11 -3.46 6.56
CA GLN A 458 -6.10 -4.41 5.45
C GLN A 458 -7.51 -4.52 4.86
N ALA A 459 -7.66 -5.15 3.69
CA ALA A 459 -8.95 -5.31 3.01
C ALA A 459 -9.71 -3.98 2.84
N ASP A 460 -10.89 -3.85 3.45
CA ASP A 460 -11.73 -2.64 3.38
C ASP A 460 -11.03 -1.39 3.98
N GLU A 461 -9.99 -1.59 4.80
CA GLU A 461 -9.21 -0.53 5.45
C GLU A 461 -7.75 -0.46 4.97
N GLU A 462 -7.36 -1.20 3.93
CA GLU A 462 -6.00 -1.12 3.36
C GLU A 462 -5.67 0.29 2.82
N PHE A 463 -6.65 0.92 2.20
CA PHE A 463 -6.56 2.27 1.62
C PHE A 463 -7.34 3.31 2.44
N TRP A 464 -7.42 3.14 3.76
CA TRP A 464 -8.22 3.98 4.68
C TRP A 464 -8.04 5.49 4.49
N TRP A 465 -6.85 5.92 4.07
CA TRP A 465 -6.47 7.30 3.79
C TRP A 465 -7.09 7.88 2.51
N SER A 466 -7.76 7.04 1.71
CA SER A 466 -8.55 7.39 0.52
C SER A 466 -10.06 7.36 0.76
N ASN A 467 -10.50 6.93 1.94
CA ASN A 467 -11.91 6.85 2.29
C ASN A 467 -12.57 8.24 2.28
N VAL A 468 -13.88 8.24 2.00
CA VAL A 468 -14.69 9.47 1.99
C VAL A 468 -15.34 9.72 3.34
N LEU A 469 -15.91 10.91 3.51
CA LEU A 469 -16.86 11.18 4.58
C LEU A 469 -18.06 10.23 4.49
N GLU A 470 -18.66 9.87 5.63
CA GLU A 470 -19.76 8.90 5.68
C GLU A 470 -20.97 9.41 4.89
N SER A 471 -21.25 10.72 4.95
CA SER A 471 -22.30 11.36 4.15
C SER A 471 -22.07 11.30 2.63
N ASN A 472 -20.88 10.91 2.17
CA ASN A 472 -20.50 10.88 0.77
C ASN A 472 -20.31 9.47 0.17
N ILE A 473 -20.49 8.39 0.95
CA ILE A 473 -20.25 7.01 0.48
C ILE A 473 -21.05 6.64 -0.78
N ASP A 474 -22.27 7.16 -0.92
CA ASP A 474 -23.15 6.84 -2.05
C ASP A 474 -23.01 7.79 -3.26
N THR A 475 -22.13 8.79 -3.20
CA THR A 475 -22.01 9.85 -4.23
C THR A 475 -21.76 9.31 -5.65
N PHE A 476 -21.04 8.20 -5.77
CA PHE A 476 -20.62 7.62 -7.05
C PHE A 476 -21.17 6.21 -7.31
N VAL A 477 -22.23 5.79 -6.60
CA VAL A 477 -22.85 4.45 -6.74
C VAL A 477 -23.07 3.98 -8.18
N PRO A 478 -23.57 4.81 -9.13
CA PRO A 478 -23.77 4.37 -10.52
C PRO A 478 -22.49 4.04 -11.30
N VAL A 479 -21.31 4.40 -10.79
CA VAL A 479 -20.03 4.35 -11.53
C VAL A 479 -18.94 3.56 -10.78
N ALA A 480 -18.88 3.67 -9.46
CA ALA A 480 -17.85 3.07 -8.60
C ALA A 480 -18.41 2.18 -7.47
N GLY A 481 -19.73 2.10 -7.31
CA GLY A 481 -20.37 1.50 -6.13
C GLY A 481 -20.34 2.41 -4.91
N THR A 482 -20.73 1.87 -3.76
CA THR A 482 -20.62 2.57 -2.45
C THR A 482 -19.15 2.58 -2.03
N LEU A 483 -18.63 3.76 -1.69
CA LEU A 483 -17.25 3.96 -1.25
C LEU A 483 -17.09 3.64 0.24
N TYR A 484 -15.85 3.38 0.67
CA TYR A 484 -15.55 3.22 2.09
C TYR A 484 -15.59 4.57 2.83
N GLY A 485 -16.25 4.57 4.00
CA GLY A 485 -16.53 5.76 4.80
C GLY A 485 -15.58 5.97 5.98
N TYR A 486 -16.10 6.60 7.04
CA TYR A 486 -15.35 7.02 8.23
C TYR A 486 -14.21 8.04 8.02
N SER A 487 -14.22 8.78 6.89
CA SER A 487 -13.23 9.81 6.51
C SER A 487 -11.82 9.25 6.20
N PRO A 488 -10.92 10.04 5.58
CA PRO A 488 -9.52 9.66 5.36
C PRO A 488 -8.63 9.85 6.61
N PHE A 489 -9.21 9.96 7.80
CA PHE A 489 -8.50 10.09 9.08
C PHE A 489 -8.69 8.84 9.94
N ARG A 490 -7.64 8.42 10.65
CA ARG A 490 -7.69 7.35 11.64
C ARG A 490 -6.98 7.78 12.92
N GLU A 491 -7.52 7.34 14.05
CA GLU A 491 -6.90 7.50 15.36
C GLU A 491 -6.87 6.15 16.08
N VAL A 492 -5.66 5.64 16.30
CA VAL A 492 -5.41 4.49 17.15
C VAL A 492 -5.34 4.99 18.58
N GLN A 493 -6.26 4.52 19.43
CA GLN A 493 -6.40 4.95 20.82
C GLN A 493 -5.92 3.84 21.77
N VAL A 494 -5.20 4.21 22.82
CA VAL A 494 -4.87 3.31 23.94
C VAL A 494 -5.57 3.82 25.19
N LEU A 495 -6.42 2.98 25.78
CA LEU A 495 -7.14 3.27 27.00
C LEU A 495 -6.58 2.45 28.17
N ILE A 496 -6.50 3.06 29.35
CA ILE A 496 -6.12 2.44 30.63
C ILE A 496 -7.31 2.58 31.57
N ASP A 497 -7.84 1.46 32.06
CA ASP A 497 -9.03 1.37 32.91
C ASP A 497 -10.24 2.16 32.36
N GLY A 498 -10.41 2.13 31.03
CA GLY A 498 -11.46 2.84 30.30
C GLY A 498 -11.23 4.35 30.11
N GLN A 499 -10.07 4.88 30.52
CA GLN A 499 -9.68 6.28 30.31
C GLN A 499 -8.64 6.38 29.19
N LEU A 500 -8.79 7.35 28.30
CA LEU A 500 -7.84 7.57 27.21
C LEU A 500 -6.46 7.96 27.76
N ALA A 501 -5.45 7.10 27.51
CA ALA A 501 -4.08 7.30 27.98
C ALA A 501 -3.17 7.92 26.92
N GLY A 502 -3.44 7.65 25.64
CA GLY A 502 -2.77 8.28 24.52
C GLY A 502 -3.37 7.89 23.17
N VAL A 503 -2.96 8.59 22.12
CA VAL A 503 -3.44 8.41 20.75
C VAL A 503 -2.31 8.48 19.75
N GLN A 504 -2.54 7.90 18.57
CA GLN A 504 -1.66 7.89 17.43
C GLN A 504 -2.50 8.05 16.16
N TRP A 505 -2.04 8.90 15.24
CA TRP A 505 -2.56 8.94 13.88
C TRP A 505 -1.59 8.14 12.98
N PRO A 506 -1.99 6.99 12.40
CA PRO A 506 -1.09 6.11 11.68
C PRO A 506 -0.62 6.74 10.37
N PHE A 507 0.60 6.39 9.95
CA PHE A 507 1.12 6.79 8.65
C PHE A 507 0.46 5.98 7.52
N PRO A 508 0.05 6.60 6.40
CA PRO A 508 -0.40 5.89 5.20
C PRO A 508 0.72 5.06 4.57
N VAL A 509 0.83 3.78 4.94
CA VAL A 509 1.69 2.81 4.25
C VAL A 509 1.03 2.42 2.93
N ILE A 510 1.81 2.41 1.84
CA ILE A 510 1.38 1.88 0.54
C ILE A 510 2.16 0.58 0.30
N PHE A 511 1.44 -0.54 0.26
CA PHE A 511 2.02 -1.85 -0.03
C PHE A 511 2.29 -2.03 -1.53
N THR A 512 3.03 -3.07 -1.90
CA THR A 512 3.51 -3.21 -3.29
C THR A 512 2.39 -3.52 -4.30
N GLY A 513 1.29 -4.16 -3.89
CA GLY A 513 0.07 -4.26 -4.70
C GLY A 513 -0.79 -2.99 -4.75
N GLY A 514 -0.45 -1.95 -3.98
CA GLY A 514 -1.31 -0.80 -3.72
C GLY A 514 -1.22 0.32 -4.77
N VAL A 515 -2.36 0.98 -5.06
CA VAL A 515 -2.48 2.18 -5.90
C VAL A 515 -2.08 2.00 -7.39
N VAL A 516 -0.82 1.72 -7.69
CA VAL A 516 -0.29 1.42 -9.03
C VAL A 516 0.84 0.39 -8.89
N PRO A 517 0.58 -0.91 -9.13
CA PRO A 517 1.57 -1.98 -8.91
C PRO A 517 2.88 -1.83 -9.71
N GLY A 518 2.82 -1.18 -10.88
CA GLY A 518 4.00 -0.87 -11.70
C GLY A 518 4.92 0.24 -11.14
N LEU A 519 4.51 0.97 -10.10
CA LEU A 519 5.42 1.85 -9.35
C LEU A 519 6.20 1.08 -8.27
N TRP A 520 5.64 -0.03 -7.77
CA TRP A 520 6.15 -0.73 -6.60
C TRP A 520 6.92 -2.02 -6.90
N ARG A 521 7.42 -2.13 -8.13
CA ARG A 521 8.39 -3.14 -8.58
C ARG A 521 9.48 -2.40 -9.37
N PRO A 522 10.75 -2.37 -8.94
CA PRO A 522 11.33 -2.97 -7.73
C PRO A 522 11.18 -2.17 -6.43
N ILE A 523 10.50 -1.02 -6.39
CA ILE A 523 10.56 -0.13 -5.21
C ILE A 523 9.46 -0.47 -4.20
N VAL A 524 9.76 -0.56 -2.90
CA VAL A 524 8.69 -0.66 -1.88
C VAL A 524 8.27 0.69 -1.31
N GLY A 525 7.05 0.77 -0.78
CA GLY A 525 6.61 1.91 0.00
C GLY A 525 7.44 2.13 1.27
N ILE A 526 7.51 3.38 1.74
CA ILE A 526 8.15 3.71 3.02
C ILE A 526 7.42 2.94 4.15
N ASP A 527 8.19 2.41 5.09
CA ASP A 527 7.76 1.54 6.20
C ASP A 527 7.08 0.21 5.77
N ALA A 528 7.10 -0.19 4.49
CA ALA A 528 6.44 -1.43 4.04
C ALA A 528 7.15 -2.72 4.52
N PHE A 529 8.49 -2.70 4.67
CA PHE A 529 9.27 -3.82 5.21
C PHE A 529 9.39 -3.81 6.75
N ASP A 530 9.05 -2.70 7.41
CA ASP A 530 9.05 -2.57 8.87
C ASP A 530 7.97 -1.56 9.26
N LEU A 531 6.75 -2.08 9.42
CA LEU A 531 5.57 -1.26 9.64
C LEU A 531 5.73 -0.53 10.97
N ARG A 532 5.79 0.79 10.87
CA ARG A 532 6.11 1.65 12.00
C ARG A 532 5.16 1.46 13.17
N GLU A 533 5.73 1.00 14.28
CA GLU A 533 5.07 1.07 15.58
C GLU A 533 5.16 2.48 16.18
N HIS A 534 4.25 2.79 17.09
CA HIS A 534 4.20 4.08 17.76
C HIS A 534 4.19 3.93 19.28
N GLU A 535 5.02 4.75 19.92
CA GLU A 535 5.23 4.76 21.37
C GLU A 535 4.37 5.84 22.06
N ILE A 536 3.65 5.44 23.10
CA ILE A 536 2.91 6.31 24.01
C ILE A 536 3.58 6.23 25.39
N ASP A 537 4.04 7.36 25.91
CA ASP A 537 4.64 7.42 27.25
C ASP A 537 3.56 7.36 28.35
N ILE A 538 3.46 6.20 28.99
CA ILE A 538 2.54 5.95 30.10
C ILE A 538 3.23 6.07 31.47
N THR A 539 4.47 6.57 31.52
CA THR A 539 5.20 6.87 32.77
C THR A 539 4.39 7.75 33.75
N PRO A 540 3.60 8.76 33.31
CA PRO A 540 2.73 9.52 34.22
C PRO A 540 1.67 8.66 34.95
N TRP A 541 1.28 7.52 34.39
CA TRP A 541 0.30 6.59 34.97
C TRP A 541 0.89 5.65 36.02
N LEU A 542 2.22 5.59 36.21
CA LEU A 542 2.84 4.67 37.16
C LEU A 542 2.36 4.84 38.61
N SER A 543 1.94 6.05 39.00
CA SER A 543 1.37 6.31 40.33
C SER A 543 0.06 5.57 40.61
N VAL A 544 -0.68 5.15 39.57
CA VAL A 544 -1.86 4.29 39.67
C VAL A 544 -1.58 2.85 39.24
N LEU A 545 -0.75 2.64 38.20
CA LEU A 545 -0.45 1.30 37.68
C LEU A 545 0.39 0.43 38.64
N CYS A 546 1.27 1.05 39.44
CA CYS A 546 2.14 0.34 40.39
C CYS A 546 1.47 0.09 41.76
N ASP A 547 0.14 0.18 41.85
CA ASP A 547 -0.62 -0.05 43.09
C ASP A 547 -0.68 -1.54 43.50
N GLY A 548 -0.27 -2.45 42.60
CA GLY A 548 -0.17 -3.90 42.77
C GLY A 548 -1.47 -4.68 42.49
N ASN A 549 -2.48 -4.03 41.93
CA ASN A 549 -3.64 -4.66 41.33
C ASN A 549 -3.39 -4.95 39.84
N GLU A 550 -4.42 -5.41 39.13
CA GLU A 550 -4.43 -5.53 37.67
C GLU A 550 -5.18 -4.35 37.05
N HIS A 551 -4.67 -3.86 35.92
CA HIS A 551 -5.22 -2.76 35.13
C HIS A 551 -5.57 -3.24 33.74
N THR A 552 -6.62 -2.66 33.16
CA THR A 552 -7.12 -3.05 31.84
C THR A 552 -6.59 -2.09 30.78
N PHE A 553 -5.98 -2.65 29.73
CA PHE A 553 -5.50 -1.93 28.56
C PHE A 553 -6.33 -2.34 27.35
N GLU A 554 -6.87 -1.35 26.64
CA GLU A 554 -7.70 -1.53 25.44
C GLU A 554 -7.12 -0.72 24.27
N ILE A 555 -7.08 -1.33 23.09
CA ILE A 555 -6.72 -0.66 21.82
C ILE A 555 -8.01 -0.45 21.01
N ARG A 556 -8.25 0.77 20.51
CA ARG A 556 -9.33 1.08 19.55
C ARG A 556 -8.78 1.73 18.30
N VAL A 557 -9.55 1.67 17.22
CA VAL A 557 -9.32 2.47 16.02
C VAL A 557 -10.59 3.26 15.72
N ALA A 558 -10.47 4.58 15.71
CA ALA A 558 -11.51 5.54 15.41
C ALA A 558 -11.29 6.15 14.02
N GLY A 559 -12.39 6.42 13.30
CA GLY A 559 -12.42 7.36 12.19
C GLY A 559 -13.26 8.58 12.57
N VAL A 560 -13.77 9.32 11.59
CA VAL A 560 -14.71 10.42 11.80
C VAL A 560 -16.04 10.10 11.14
N LEU A 561 -17.11 10.17 11.93
CA LEU A 561 -18.49 10.21 11.44
C LEU A 561 -18.91 11.68 11.35
N ASP A 562 -19.17 12.17 10.14
CA ASP A 562 -19.64 13.53 9.88
C ASP A 562 -21.18 13.62 9.89
N ASP A 563 -21.71 14.83 10.07
CA ASP A 563 -23.15 15.10 10.02
C ASP A 563 -23.68 15.44 8.62
N GLY A 564 -22.83 15.44 7.60
CA GLY A 564 -23.15 15.91 6.25
C GLY A 564 -23.29 17.43 6.10
N GLU A 565 -23.02 18.20 7.16
CA GLU A 565 -23.09 19.66 7.16
C GLU A 565 -21.72 20.31 7.46
N ASN A 566 -21.30 20.31 8.72
CA ASN A 566 -20.13 21.05 9.19
C ASN A 566 -19.53 20.55 10.53
N SER A 567 -19.97 19.40 11.02
CA SER A 567 -19.46 18.77 12.24
C SER A 567 -19.08 17.31 12.01
N GLY A 568 -18.29 16.76 12.94
CA GLY A 568 -17.97 15.33 12.97
C GLY A 568 -17.53 14.88 14.36
N THR A 569 -17.73 13.60 14.64
CA THR A 569 -17.37 12.96 15.91
C THR A 569 -16.50 11.73 15.66
N LEU A 570 -15.55 11.48 16.56
CA LEU A 570 -14.77 10.24 16.54
C LEU A 570 -15.69 9.02 16.73
N THR A 571 -15.45 7.96 15.96
CA THR A 571 -16.19 6.71 16.06
C THR A 571 -15.57 5.73 17.05
N GLU A 572 -16.35 4.78 17.54
CA GLU A 572 -15.83 3.61 18.29
C GLU A 572 -15.53 2.40 17.38
N THR A 573 -15.73 2.53 16.07
CA THR A 573 -15.50 1.49 15.06
C THR A 573 -15.13 2.11 13.71
N VAL A 574 -14.47 1.32 12.87
CA VAL A 574 -14.12 1.63 11.47
C VAL A 574 -14.55 0.45 10.58
N GLY A 575 -14.09 0.41 9.32
CA GLY A 575 -14.20 -0.79 8.48
C GLY A 575 -13.44 -1.98 9.06
N SER A 576 -13.61 -3.15 8.43
CA SER A 576 -13.03 -4.41 8.91
C SER A 576 -11.51 -4.54 8.64
N SER A 577 -10.89 -5.44 9.38
CA SER A 577 -9.51 -5.89 9.19
C SER A 577 -8.43 -4.88 9.56
N TRP A 578 -8.62 -4.18 10.67
CA TRP A 578 -7.53 -3.53 11.40
C TRP A 578 -6.80 -4.54 12.28
N TYR A 579 -5.60 -4.92 11.87
CA TYR A 579 -4.72 -5.79 12.65
C TYR A 579 -3.98 -4.98 13.71
N VAL A 580 -4.25 -5.25 14.99
CA VAL A 580 -3.64 -4.52 16.12
C VAL A 580 -2.97 -5.45 17.14
N THR A 581 -1.84 -5.01 17.65
CA THR A 581 -1.19 -5.53 18.86
C THR A 581 -0.56 -4.38 19.64
N GLY A 582 -0.37 -4.58 20.94
CA GLY A 582 0.40 -3.67 21.79
C GLY A 582 1.43 -4.42 22.63
N LYS A 583 2.34 -3.68 23.23
CA LYS A 583 3.29 -4.18 24.22
C LYS A 583 3.76 -3.05 25.13
N ILE A 584 4.01 -3.37 26.39
CA ILE A 584 4.42 -2.42 27.42
C ILE A 584 5.86 -2.69 27.82
N PHE A 585 6.74 -1.74 27.52
CA PHE A 585 8.14 -1.74 27.91
C PHE A 585 8.29 -1.11 29.30
N LEU A 586 8.91 -1.81 30.25
CA LEU A 586 9.07 -1.37 31.63
C LEU A 586 10.54 -1.32 32.07
N TRP A 587 10.96 -0.19 32.66
CA TRP A 587 12.26 -0.01 33.28
C TRP A 587 12.12 0.10 34.80
N GLN A 588 13.08 -0.47 35.54
CA GLN A 588 13.08 -0.66 37.00
C GLN A 588 14.40 -0.18 37.61
#